data_AF-A0A4Z2AZA2-F1
#
_entry.id   AF-A0A4Z2AZA2-F1
#
_cell.length_a   1.000
_cell.length_b   1.000
_cell.length_c   1.000
_cell.angle_alpha   90.00
_cell.angle_beta   90.00
_cell.angle_gamma   90.00
#
_symmetry.space_group_name_H-M   'P 1'
#
loop_
_entity.id
_entity.type
_entity.pdbx_description
1 polymer ?
#
loop_
_entity_poly.entity_id
_entity_poly.type
_entity_poly.pdbx_seq_one_letter_code
_entity_poly.pdbx_strand_id
1 'polypeptide(L)'
;MAFQHNRCPVHLLFHCKLEPVVLLLFVLGGFEWISTGLYLSPGMKTNLTLPAAIVNKGWKIQIGCQTDYLSHQQLIRAPSVHLRVPITSEKMQVQNLWGGLIYLLAPSQTRVTGVEMVVQQAVLAPYYKSAVTTADDWSQRRAAPSPWAELEFDNIILTVPSKAVRDLEQVDELAQVWNNIMKTIVELATKPLKFPRKERIVIDVQISHGWMHAGYPIMGQTSTAYLITNTTKIAGGMWGPIHELGHNQQRSCWEFPPHTTQCTCNLWSVYVHEELLGIKRTEAHSDLTSEKRKARMKKYVADGRKLSDWSVWTALETYLQLQEKFGWEAFKKVFAGYFEMSNFPHDNKGKMNLYAETFSRVVGMNLSGFFKSWAWPIEEITEEDLSHLPPWTDHPMAQYN
;
A
#
# COMPACT_ATOMS: atom_id res chain seq x y z
N MET A 1 47.18 0.84 16.90
CA MET A 1 46.28 2.01 16.96
C MET A 1 44.98 1.56 17.59
N ALA A 2 44.56 2.26 18.64
CA ALA A 2 43.58 1.81 19.62
C ALA A 2 42.14 1.79 19.10
N PHE A 3 41.40 0.76 19.48
CA PHE A 3 39.93 0.70 19.40
C PHE A 3 39.33 1.72 20.37
N GLN A 4 38.68 2.77 19.85
CA GLN A 4 37.81 3.63 20.65
C GLN A 4 36.45 2.96 20.80
N HIS A 5 36.23 2.38 21.98
CA HIS A 5 34.90 2.11 22.50
C HIS A 5 34.14 3.43 22.66
N ASN A 6 33.22 3.73 21.74
CA ASN A 6 32.18 4.72 21.98
C ASN A 6 31.22 4.14 23.01
N ARG A 7 31.42 4.57 24.26
CA ARG A 7 30.48 4.35 25.37
C ARG A 7 29.14 4.95 24.99
N CYS A 8 28.10 4.12 25.08
CA CYS A 8 26.71 4.56 25.05
C CYS A 8 26.50 5.55 26.21
N PRO A 9 26.03 6.79 25.99
CA PRO A 9 25.66 7.66 27.10
C PRO A 9 24.36 7.14 27.69
N VAL A 10 24.49 6.45 28.82
CA VAL A 10 23.42 6.08 29.74
C VAL A 10 22.89 7.37 30.37
N HIS A 11 21.91 8.03 29.73
CA HIS A 11 20.99 8.97 30.36
C HIS A 11 19.77 9.21 29.45
N LEU A 12 19.03 8.14 29.14
CA LEU A 12 17.60 8.30 28.82
C LEU A 12 16.87 8.37 30.17
N LEU A 13 16.52 9.58 30.59
CA LEU A 13 15.55 9.79 31.67
C LEU A 13 14.24 9.13 31.24
N PHE A 14 14.00 7.91 31.73
CA PHE A 14 12.74 7.19 31.55
C PHE A 14 11.63 7.99 32.21
N HIS A 15 10.96 8.84 31.43
CA HIS A 15 9.67 9.40 31.83
C HIS A 15 8.64 8.27 31.68
N CYS A 16 8.56 7.41 32.69
CA CYS A 16 7.49 6.41 32.81
C CYS A 16 6.17 7.16 33.02
N LYS A 17 5.33 7.24 32.00
CA LYS A 17 3.96 7.72 32.11
C LYS A 17 2.99 6.55 32.05
N LEU A 18 1.99 6.58 32.94
CA LEU A 18 0.76 5.81 32.81
C LEU A 18 -0.10 6.52 31.78
N GLU A 19 -0.38 5.87 30.65
CA GLU A 19 -1.19 6.46 29.59
C GLU A 19 -2.38 5.55 29.29
N PRO A 20 -3.62 6.01 29.51
CA PRO A 20 -4.80 5.30 29.08
C PRO A 20 -4.94 5.40 27.56
N VAL A 21 -5.14 4.27 26.89
CA VAL A 21 -5.48 4.18 25.48
C VAL A 21 -6.98 3.92 25.37
N VAL A 22 -7.74 4.94 24.98
CA VAL A 22 -9.18 4.83 24.77
C VAL A 22 -9.46 4.17 23.41
N LEU A 23 -10.25 3.10 23.42
CA LEU A 23 -10.63 2.33 22.24
C LEU A 23 -12.02 2.74 21.77
N LEU A 24 -12.06 3.30 20.56
CA LEU A 24 -13.27 3.52 19.78
C LEU A 24 -13.03 2.93 18.39
N LEU A 25 -13.57 1.73 18.14
CA LEU A 25 -13.31 1.05 16.87
C LEU A 25 -14.52 0.25 16.37
N PHE A 26 -14.69 0.32 15.05
CA PHE A 26 -15.59 -0.52 14.29
C PHE A 26 -14.83 -1.13 13.11
N VAL A 27 -14.60 -2.44 13.14
CA VAL A 27 -13.81 -3.17 12.13
C VAL A 27 -14.76 -3.97 11.26
N LEU A 28 -14.87 -3.59 9.98
CA LEU A 28 -15.71 -4.31 9.01
C LEU A 28 -14.94 -5.35 8.19
N GLY A 29 -13.62 -5.18 8.04
CA GLY A 29 -12.75 -6.01 7.18
C GLY A 29 -11.92 -7.04 7.94
N GLY A 30 -10.72 -7.36 7.43
CA GLY A 30 -9.72 -8.18 8.13
C GLY A 30 -9.22 -7.55 9.44
N PHE A 31 -8.24 -8.18 10.11
CA PHE A 31 -7.72 -7.60 11.35
C PHE A 31 -7.18 -6.18 11.13
N GLU A 32 -7.41 -5.31 12.11
CA GLU A 32 -7.01 -3.90 12.09
C GLU A 32 -6.02 -3.61 13.22
N TRP A 33 -4.98 -2.84 12.91
CA TRP A 33 -4.02 -2.39 13.91
C TRP A 33 -4.44 -1.03 14.43
N ILE A 34 -4.57 -0.93 15.75
CA ILE A 34 -4.80 0.31 16.48
C ILE A 34 -3.45 0.81 17.00
N SER A 35 -3.04 1.97 16.50
CA SER A 35 -1.85 2.69 16.94
C SER A 35 -2.07 3.26 18.35
N THR A 36 -1.14 3.04 19.27
CA THR A 36 -1.26 3.53 20.66
C THR A 36 -0.46 4.82 20.90
N GLY A 37 0.51 5.14 20.03
CA GLY A 37 1.50 6.19 20.29
C GLY A 37 2.51 5.83 21.39
N LEU A 38 2.58 4.56 21.79
CA LEU A 38 3.46 4.06 22.84
C LEU A 38 4.54 3.14 22.25
N TYR A 39 5.73 3.21 22.83
CA TYR A 39 6.89 2.40 22.49
C TYR A 39 7.39 1.65 23.72
N LEU A 40 7.61 0.34 23.59
CA LEU A 40 8.27 -0.45 24.62
C LEU A 40 9.78 -0.48 24.34
N SER A 41 10.59 -0.11 25.33
CA SER A 41 12.05 -0.16 25.19
C SER A 41 12.56 -1.60 25.06
N PRO A 42 13.69 -1.83 24.36
CA PRO A 42 14.27 -3.16 24.19
C PRO A 42 14.47 -3.87 25.52
N GLY A 43 13.97 -5.11 25.63
CA GLY A 43 14.09 -5.94 26.83
C GLY A 43 13.23 -5.49 28.02
N MET A 44 12.52 -4.37 27.94
CA MET A 44 11.62 -3.90 29.01
C MET A 44 10.35 -4.75 29.08
N LYS A 45 9.86 -4.98 30.30
CA LYS A 45 8.54 -5.59 30.55
C LYS A 45 7.55 -4.48 30.90
N THR A 46 6.30 -4.64 30.48
CA THR A 46 5.21 -3.75 30.91
C THR A 46 3.98 -4.57 31.27
N ASN A 47 3.27 -4.13 32.31
CA ASN A 47 1.97 -4.70 32.64
C ASN A 47 0.88 -3.91 31.93
N LEU A 48 -0.11 -4.64 31.46
CA LEU A 48 -1.27 -4.15 30.75
C LEU A 48 -2.51 -4.43 31.61
N THR A 49 -3.38 -3.43 31.73
CA THR A 49 -4.77 -3.62 32.13
C THR A 49 -5.63 -3.50 30.89
N LEU A 50 -6.39 -4.55 30.58
CA LEU A 50 -7.14 -4.71 29.35
C LEU A 50 -8.64 -4.83 29.69
N PRO A 51 -9.53 -4.28 28.86
CA PRO A 51 -10.95 -4.33 29.15
C PRO A 51 -11.51 -5.74 28.94
N ALA A 52 -12.37 -6.20 29.85
CA ALA A 52 -13.01 -7.52 29.77
C ALA A 52 -13.70 -7.77 28.41
N ALA A 53 -14.18 -6.72 27.74
CA ALA A 53 -14.82 -6.77 26.43
C ALA A 53 -13.95 -7.36 25.31
N ILE A 54 -12.62 -7.34 25.43
CA ILE A 54 -11.70 -7.85 24.39
C ILE A 54 -10.97 -9.14 24.80
N VAL A 55 -11.15 -9.58 26.06
CA VAL A 55 -10.49 -10.77 26.61
C VAL A 55 -11.08 -12.05 26.02
N ASN A 56 -10.22 -12.92 25.50
CA ASN A 56 -10.60 -14.16 24.80
C ASN A 56 -11.54 -13.92 23.60
N LYS A 57 -11.47 -12.74 22.96
CA LYS A 57 -12.28 -12.39 21.78
C LYS A 57 -11.46 -12.31 20.48
N GLY A 58 -10.32 -12.99 20.43
CA GLY A 58 -9.44 -13.01 19.25
C GLY A 58 -8.54 -11.79 19.08
N TRP A 59 -8.63 -10.81 19.98
CA TRP A 59 -7.74 -9.66 20.03
C TRP A 59 -6.31 -10.06 20.40
N LYS A 60 -5.34 -9.29 19.91
CA LYS A 60 -3.92 -9.50 20.20
C LYS A 60 -3.24 -8.18 20.56
N ILE A 61 -2.23 -8.25 21.41
CA ILE A 61 -1.21 -7.21 21.55
C ILE A 61 -0.12 -7.51 20.52
N GLN A 62 0.36 -6.47 19.82
CA GLN A 62 1.58 -6.57 19.02
C GLN A 62 2.62 -5.56 19.51
N ILE A 63 3.88 -5.96 19.56
CA ILE A 63 5.01 -5.08 19.84
C ILE A 63 5.97 -5.15 18.65
N GLY A 64 6.25 -4.01 18.01
CA GLY A 64 7.02 -3.92 16.77
C GLY A 64 6.12 -3.83 15.54
N CYS A 65 6.50 -3.01 14.56
CA CYS A 65 5.75 -2.79 13.33
C CYS A 65 6.24 -3.66 12.16
N GLN A 66 7.45 -4.20 12.25
CA GLN A 66 8.10 -5.00 11.22
C GLN A 66 7.54 -6.43 11.22
N THR A 67 6.65 -6.73 10.27
CA THR A 67 6.04 -8.07 10.15
C THR A 67 6.85 -9.06 9.34
N ASP A 68 7.84 -8.59 8.60
CA ASP A 68 8.66 -9.43 7.73
C ASP A 68 9.50 -10.42 8.53
N TYR A 69 9.51 -11.66 8.04
CA TYR A 69 10.53 -12.64 8.34
C TYR A 69 11.64 -12.54 7.28
N LEU A 70 12.87 -12.31 7.72
CA LEU A 70 14.02 -12.18 6.81
C LEU A 70 14.73 -13.52 6.64
N SER A 71 14.94 -13.92 5.38
CA SER A 71 15.67 -15.13 4.99
C SER A 71 16.81 -14.82 4.01
N HIS A 72 17.50 -13.71 4.21
CA HIS A 72 18.64 -13.28 3.41
C HIS A 72 19.93 -13.98 3.86
N GLN A 73 20.91 -14.11 2.95
CA GLN A 73 22.26 -14.58 3.29
C GLN A 73 22.96 -13.65 4.29
N GLN A 74 22.73 -12.35 4.18
CA GLN A 74 23.23 -11.33 5.10
C GLN A 74 22.06 -10.62 5.77
N LEU A 75 22.10 -10.56 7.10
CA LEU A 75 21.07 -9.94 7.93
C LEU A 75 21.65 -8.70 8.61
N ILE A 76 21.00 -7.56 8.43
CA ILE A 76 21.31 -6.30 9.12
C ILE A 76 20.35 -6.01 10.29
N ARG A 77 19.34 -6.86 10.49
CA ARG A 77 18.57 -7.01 11.72
C ARG A 77 18.17 -8.48 11.91
N ALA A 78 17.68 -8.83 13.11
CA ALA A 78 17.19 -10.19 13.35
C ALA A 78 16.04 -10.58 12.40
N PRO A 79 15.91 -11.88 12.06
CA PRO A 79 14.90 -12.36 11.11
C PRO A 79 13.48 -11.90 11.42
N SER A 80 13.08 -11.97 12.69
CA SER A 80 11.81 -11.46 13.19
C SER A 80 12.06 -10.61 14.43
N VAL A 81 11.43 -9.45 14.47
CA VAL A 81 11.59 -8.48 15.58
C VAL A 81 10.27 -8.06 16.22
N HIS A 82 9.13 -8.58 15.73
CA HIS A 82 7.83 -8.29 16.32
C HIS A 82 7.34 -9.44 17.19
N LEU A 83 6.51 -9.10 18.18
CA LEU A 83 5.79 -10.05 19.01
C LEU A 83 4.28 -9.89 18.76
N ARG A 84 3.54 -11.01 18.76
CA ARG A 84 2.07 -11.02 18.83
C ARG A 84 1.62 -11.95 19.94
N VAL A 85 0.82 -11.45 20.89
CA VAL A 85 0.29 -12.22 22.02
C VAL A 85 -1.24 -12.11 22.05
N PRO A 86 -1.99 -13.22 22.11
CA PRO A 86 -3.43 -13.20 22.31
C PRO A 86 -3.81 -12.56 23.65
N ILE A 87 -4.89 -11.79 23.68
CA ILE A 87 -5.42 -11.22 24.92
C ILE A 87 -6.29 -12.26 25.63
N THR A 88 -5.77 -12.83 26.72
CA THR A 88 -6.42 -13.94 27.44
C THR A 88 -6.85 -13.61 28.87
N SER A 89 -6.43 -12.46 29.39
CA SER A 89 -6.74 -11.97 30.74
C SER A 89 -6.83 -10.44 30.74
N GLU A 90 -7.61 -9.87 31.66
CA GLU A 90 -7.66 -8.42 31.90
C GLU A 90 -6.34 -7.86 32.42
N LYS A 91 -5.49 -8.71 33.03
CA LYS A 91 -4.14 -8.34 33.46
C LYS A 91 -3.15 -9.23 32.76
N MET A 92 -2.24 -8.62 32.01
CA MET A 92 -1.20 -9.31 31.26
C MET A 92 0.13 -8.60 31.40
N GLN A 93 1.23 -9.34 31.28
CA GLN A 93 2.57 -8.78 31.16
C GLN A 93 3.14 -9.15 29.80
N VAL A 94 3.76 -8.17 29.12
CA VAL A 94 4.38 -8.37 27.80
C VAL A 94 5.82 -7.86 27.80
N GLN A 95 6.65 -8.46 26.94
CA GLN A 95 8.06 -8.12 26.77
C GLN A 95 8.48 -8.43 25.33
N ASN A 96 9.25 -7.56 24.70
CA ASN A 96 9.94 -7.88 23.45
C ASN A 96 11.43 -7.55 23.57
N LEU A 97 12.30 -8.48 23.17
CA LEU A 97 13.76 -8.28 23.23
C LEU A 97 14.19 -7.03 22.46
N TRP A 98 13.57 -6.80 21.30
CA TRP A 98 13.90 -5.68 20.40
C TRP A 98 13.16 -4.38 20.73
N GLY A 99 12.19 -4.43 21.65
CA GLY A 99 11.26 -3.33 21.87
C GLY A 99 10.32 -3.15 20.65
N GLY A 100 9.69 -1.99 20.56
CA GLY A 100 8.82 -1.67 19.43
C GLY A 100 7.60 -0.86 19.82
N LEU A 101 6.95 -0.27 18.81
CA LEU A 101 5.65 0.35 18.98
C LEU A 101 4.63 -0.69 19.46
N ILE A 102 3.76 -0.28 20.38
CA ILE A 102 2.71 -1.13 20.96
C ILE A 102 1.44 -0.93 20.14
N TYR A 103 0.81 -2.03 19.73
CA TYR A 103 -0.42 -2.05 18.97
C TYR A 103 -1.45 -2.95 19.62
N LEU A 104 -2.71 -2.61 19.43
CA LEU A 104 -3.82 -3.54 19.58
C LEU A 104 -4.25 -4.03 18.20
N LEU A 105 -4.38 -5.35 18.04
CA LEU A 105 -4.88 -5.98 16.83
C LEU A 105 -6.32 -6.41 17.08
N ALA A 106 -7.24 -5.66 16.48
CA ALA A 106 -8.66 -5.96 16.50
C ALA A 106 -8.99 -7.03 15.44
N PRO A 107 -9.72 -8.10 15.78
CA PRO A 107 -10.18 -9.06 14.80
C PRO A 107 -11.26 -8.45 13.89
N SER A 108 -11.50 -9.10 12.76
CA SER A 108 -12.57 -8.73 11.84
C SER A 108 -13.94 -8.68 12.52
N GLN A 109 -14.85 -7.83 12.03
CA GLN A 109 -16.24 -7.74 12.50
C GLN A 109 -16.37 -7.35 13.98
N THR A 110 -15.37 -6.66 14.51
CA THR A 110 -15.37 -6.23 15.91
C THR A 110 -16.01 -4.86 16.08
N ARG A 111 -16.89 -4.75 17.08
CA ARG A 111 -17.47 -3.47 17.53
C ARG A 111 -17.26 -3.30 19.02
N VAL A 112 -16.35 -2.41 19.39
CA VAL A 112 -16.04 -2.10 20.79
C VAL A 112 -15.88 -0.58 20.91
N THR A 113 -16.60 0.01 21.87
CA THR A 113 -16.65 1.46 22.04
C THR A 113 -16.53 1.85 23.51
N GLY A 114 -15.68 2.85 23.80
CA GLY A 114 -15.59 3.46 25.13
C GLY A 114 -14.91 2.57 26.18
N VAL A 115 -14.03 1.68 25.76
CA VAL A 115 -13.22 0.86 26.69
C VAL A 115 -11.78 1.33 26.67
N GLU A 116 -11.06 1.14 27.78
CA GLU A 116 -9.70 1.62 27.94
C GLU A 116 -8.72 0.46 28.16
N MET A 117 -7.57 0.53 27.50
CA MET A 117 -6.39 -0.24 27.86
C MET A 117 -5.43 0.69 28.60
N VAL A 118 -4.84 0.22 29.70
CA VAL A 118 -3.79 0.96 30.42
C VAL A 118 -2.46 0.23 30.25
N VAL A 119 -1.43 0.97 29.81
CA VAL A 119 -0.05 0.49 29.75
C VAL A 119 0.72 1.13 30.92
N GLN A 120 1.25 0.31 31.83
CA GLN A 120 1.87 0.84 33.05
C GLN A 120 3.21 1.54 32.81
N GLN A 121 4.04 0.98 31.93
CA GLN A 121 5.35 1.52 31.59
C GLN A 121 5.54 1.50 30.08
N ALA A 122 5.74 2.67 29.48
CA ALA A 122 6.07 2.83 28.08
C ALA A 122 6.76 4.19 27.85
N VAL A 123 7.36 4.31 26.67
CA VAL A 123 7.93 5.55 26.16
C VAL A 123 6.96 6.14 25.15
N LEU A 124 6.80 7.47 25.13
CA LEU A 124 5.98 8.13 24.11
C LEU A 124 6.68 8.07 22.75
N ALA A 125 5.91 7.79 21.70
CA ALA A 125 6.34 7.90 20.32
C ALA A 125 5.84 9.20 19.68
N PRO A 126 6.59 9.78 18.72
CA PRO A 126 6.02 10.77 17.82
C PRO A 126 4.81 10.18 17.12
N TYR A 127 3.62 10.63 17.49
CA TYR A 127 2.37 10.12 16.97
C TYR A 127 1.44 11.28 16.65
N TYR A 128 1.19 11.43 15.35
CA TYR A 128 0.20 12.36 14.81
C TYR A 128 -1.04 11.56 14.39
N LYS A 129 -2.21 12.10 14.70
CA LYS A 129 -3.50 11.59 14.22
C LYS A 129 -4.36 12.74 13.73
N SER A 130 -4.76 12.68 12.46
CA SER A 130 -5.63 13.68 11.83
C SER A 130 -6.90 13.92 12.64
N ALA A 131 -7.32 15.18 12.72
CA ALA A 131 -8.46 15.67 13.50
C ALA A 131 -8.40 15.43 15.03
N VAL A 132 -7.30 14.89 15.56
CA VAL A 132 -7.10 14.66 17.00
C VAL A 132 -5.89 15.42 17.53
N THR A 133 -4.77 15.39 16.81
CA THR A 133 -3.53 16.07 17.24
C THR A 133 -3.53 17.51 16.75
N THR A 134 -3.43 18.48 17.67
CA THR A 134 -3.30 19.89 17.32
C THR A 134 -1.88 20.23 16.88
N ALA A 135 -1.68 21.38 16.23
CA ALA A 135 -0.34 21.84 15.84
C ALA A 135 0.60 22.00 17.05
N ASP A 136 0.09 22.55 18.16
CA ASP A 136 0.85 22.71 19.40
C ASP A 136 1.21 21.34 20.02
N ASP A 137 0.26 20.40 20.06
CA ASP A 137 0.53 19.03 20.50
C ASP A 137 1.59 18.37 19.62
N TRP A 138 1.50 18.53 18.31
CA TRP A 138 2.44 17.95 17.37
C TRP A 138 3.86 18.50 17.58
N SER A 139 3.99 19.80 17.83
CA SER A 139 5.29 20.44 18.09
C SER A 139 6.05 19.78 19.26
N GLN A 140 5.31 19.32 20.28
CA GLN A 140 5.85 18.62 21.44
C GLN A 140 6.02 17.11 21.17
N ARG A 141 5.01 16.47 20.59
CA ARG A 141 4.99 15.02 20.31
C ARG A 141 6.07 14.61 19.32
N ARG A 142 6.37 15.44 18.31
CA ARG A 142 7.42 15.15 17.33
C ARG A 142 8.82 15.06 17.94
N ALA A 143 9.02 15.57 19.15
CA ALA A 143 10.26 15.47 19.93
C ALA A 143 10.33 14.22 20.85
N ALA A 144 9.26 13.41 20.94
CA ALA A 144 9.21 12.26 21.84
C ALA A 144 10.31 11.21 21.53
N PRO A 145 10.89 10.53 22.55
CA PRO A 145 12.19 9.88 22.41
C PRO A 145 12.18 8.49 21.74
N SER A 146 11.02 7.95 21.39
CA SER A 146 10.93 6.71 20.59
C SER A 146 11.78 6.78 19.31
N PRO A 147 12.38 5.66 18.86
CA PRO A 147 13.07 5.59 17.57
C PRO A 147 12.11 5.51 16.37
N TRP A 148 10.83 5.21 16.61
CA TRP A 148 9.78 5.08 15.60
C TRP A 148 8.66 6.10 15.81
N ALA A 149 8.12 6.59 14.70
CA ALA A 149 7.00 7.52 14.64
C ALA A 149 5.83 6.92 13.83
N GLU A 150 4.61 7.36 14.14
CA GLU A 150 3.42 7.08 13.33
C GLU A 150 2.71 8.38 12.93
N LEU A 151 2.36 8.47 11.65
CA LEU A 151 1.51 9.53 11.10
C LEU A 151 0.22 8.87 10.61
N GLU A 152 -0.87 9.05 11.35
CA GLU A 152 -2.17 8.46 11.06
C GLU A 152 -3.08 9.47 10.38
N PHE A 153 -3.32 9.25 9.09
CA PHE A 153 -4.23 10.04 8.25
C PHE A 153 -5.58 9.32 8.09
N ASP A 154 -6.41 9.77 7.16
CA ASP A 154 -7.78 9.26 7.03
C ASP A 154 -7.83 7.81 6.57
N ASN A 155 -7.04 7.46 5.57
CA ASN A 155 -7.06 6.15 4.92
C ASN A 155 -5.71 5.42 4.97
N ILE A 156 -4.67 6.03 5.54
CA ILE A 156 -3.33 5.44 5.59
C ILE A 156 -2.59 5.83 6.87
N ILE A 157 -1.72 4.95 7.34
CA ILE A 157 -0.78 5.21 8.44
C ILE A 157 0.64 4.98 7.95
N LEU A 158 1.51 5.96 8.17
CA LEU A 158 2.94 5.86 7.87
C LEU A 158 3.71 5.59 9.16
N THR A 159 4.49 4.52 9.18
CA THR A 159 5.41 4.20 10.28
C THR A 159 6.85 4.38 9.78
N VAL A 160 7.55 5.36 10.33
CA VAL A 160 8.89 5.78 9.90
C VAL A 160 9.86 5.91 11.07
N PRO A 161 11.18 5.86 10.84
CA PRO A 161 12.14 6.27 11.86
C PRO A 161 11.86 7.70 12.31
N SER A 162 11.87 7.97 13.62
CA SER A 162 11.48 9.29 14.16
C SER A 162 12.32 10.45 13.64
N LYS A 163 13.56 10.19 13.20
CA LYS A 163 14.41 11.19 12.53
C LYS A 163 13.78 11.79 11.26
N ALA A 164 12.84 11.09 10.62
CA ALA A 164 12.16 11.58 9.43
C ALA A 164 11.07 12.63 9.74
N VAL A 165 10.62 12.72 11.00
CA VAL A 165 9.53 13.61 11.41
C VAL A 165 9.94 14.68 12.42
N ARG A 166 11.20 14.69 12.88
CA ARG A 166 11.68 15.68 13.88
C ARG A 166 11.46 17.11 13.37
N ASP A 167 11.77 17.35 12.10
CA ASP A 167 11.69 18.66 11.47
C ASP A 167 10.39 18.86 10.66
N LEU A 168 9.43 17.94 10.78
CA LEU A 168 8.13 18.03 10.09
C LEU A 168 7.20 18.95 10.87
N GLU A 169 7.22 20.24 10.61
CA GLU A 169 6.35 21.22 11.28
C GLU A 169 4.93 21.20 10.74
N GLN A 170 4.82 21.21 9.41
CA GLN A 170 3.56 21.33 8.68
C GLN A 170 2.96 19.94 8.39
N VAL A 171 2.67 19.19 9.45
CA VAL A 171 2.11 17.83 9.32
C VAL A 171 0.71 17.82 8.69
N ASP A 172 -0.07 18.90 8.82
CA ASP A 172 -1.39 19.02 8.22
C ASP A 172 -1.33 19.13 6.68
N GLU A 173 -0.32 19.81 6.14
CA GLU A 173 -0.08 19.83 4.69
C GLU A 173 0.25 18.43 4.17
N LEU A 174 1.10 17.69 4.90
CA LEU A 174 1.42 16.30 4.58
C LEU A 174 0.17 15.40 4.66
N ALA A 175 -0.68 15.61 5.68
CA ALA A 175 -1.94 14.89 5.82
C ALA A 175 -2.86 15.16 4.63
N GLN A 176 -2.98 16.41 4.18
CA GLN A 176 -3.78 16.76 3.01
C GLN A 176 -3.25 16.08 1.74
N VAL A 177 -1.93 16.09 1.52
CA VAL A 177 -1.29 15.42 0.38
C VAL A 177 -1.62 13.92 0.37
N TRP A 178 -1.44 13.23 1.50
CA TRP A 178 -1.74 11.79 1.59
C TRP A 178 -3.24 11.48 1.49
N ASN A 179 -4.10 12.31 2.06
CA ASN A 179 -5.55 12.16 1.93
C ASN A 179 -5.99 12.29 0.46
N ASN A 180 -5.41 13.25 -0.28
CA ASN A 180 -5.66 13.39 -1.71
C ASN A 180 -5.14 12.19 -2.51
N ILE A 181 -3.93 11.70 -2.22
CA ILE A 181 -3.38 10.50 -2.86
C ILE A 181 -4.32 9.31 -2.63
N MET A 182 -4.71 9.04 -1.39
CA MET A 182 -5.58 7.91 -1.06
C MET A 182 -6.97 8.05 -1.68
N LYS A 183 -7.50 9.27 -1.81
CA LYS A 183 -8.73 9.56 -2.56
C LYS A 183 -8.57 9.19 -4.03
N THR A 184 -7.51 9.64 -4.69
CA THR A 184 -7.21 9.32 -6.08
C THR A 184 -7.03 7.80 -6.30
N ILE A 185 -6.41 7.09 -5.35
CA ILE A 185 -6.30 5.62 -5.40
C ILE A 185 -7.67 4.94 -5.48
N VAL A 186 -8.63 5.34 -4.63
CA VAL A 186 -9.98 4.72 -4.62
C VAL A 186 -10.89 5.19 -5.71
N GLU A 187 -10.69 6.42 -6.22
CA GLU A 187 -11.40 6.90 -7.41
C GLU A 187 -11.13 6.00 -8.61
N LEU A 188 -9.86 5.64 -8.87
CA LEU A 188 -9.55 4.68 -9.93
C LEU A 188 -10.08 3.28 -9.57
N ALA A 189 -9.91 2.83 -8.33
CA ALA A 189 -10.36 1.50 -7.90
C ALA A 189 -11.89 1.37 -7.78
N THR A 190 -12.64 2.45 -8.00
CA THR A 190 -14.09 2.57 -7.81
C THR A 190 -14.58 2.03 -6.47
N LYS A 191 -13.87 2.37 -5.40
CA LYS A 191 -14.18 1.97 -4.02
C LYS A 191 -14.71 3.16 -3.22
N PRO A 192 -15.41 2.91 -2.09
CA PRO A 192 -15.81 3.97 -1.17
C PRO A 192 -14.61 4.83 -0.73
N LEU A 193 -14.85 6.15 -0.58
CA LEU A 193 -13.81 7.11 -0.20
C LEU A 193 -13.12 6.79 1.12
N LYS A 194 -13.87 6.21 2.08
CA LYS A 194 -13.33 5.74 3.34
C LYS A 194 -13.00 4.26 3.23
N PHE A 195 -11.75 3.91 3.53
CA PHE A 195 -11.34 2.52 3.52
C PHE A 195 -11.97 1.78 4.69
N PRO A 196 -12.43 0.53 4.51
CA PRO A 196 -12.89 -0.30 5.63
C PRO A 196 -11.82 -0.55 6.70
N ARG A 197 -10.55 -0.39 6.32
CA ARG A 197 -9.36 -0.45 7.17
C ARG A 197 -8.29 0.44 6.56
N LYS A 198 -7.63 1.30 7.35
CA LYS A 198 -6.53 2.14 6.85
C LYS A 198 -5.40 1.29 6.30
N GLU A 199 -4.83 1.67 5.16
CA GLU A 199 -3.57 1.12 4.65
C GLU A 199 -2.41 1.45 5.58
N ARG A 200 -1.31 0.72 5.48
CA ARG A 200 -0.11 0.96 6.28
C ARG A 200 1.15 0.87 5.43
N ILE A 201 2.05 1.84 5.58
CA ILE A 201 3.42 1.76 5.07
C ILE A 201 4.37 1.74 6.27
N VAL A 202 5.19 0.70 6.37
CA VAL A 202 6.23 0.56 7.40
C VAL A 202 7.59 0.62 6.73
N ILE A 203 8.41 1.55 7.20
CA ILE A 203 9.79 1.68 6.75
C ILE A 203 10.72 0.89 7.66
N ASP A 204 11.61 0.10 7.08
CA ASP A 204 12.52 -0.78 7.80
C ASP A 204 13.96 -0.65 7.27
N VAL A 205 14.93 -1.10 8.06
CA VAL A 205 16.34 -1.16 7.64
C VAL A 205 16.57 -2.28 6.64
N GLN A 206 15.82 -3.39 6.75
CA GLN A 206 15.83 -4.51 5.83
C GLN A 206 14.44 -5.12 5.72
N ILE A 207 14.01 -5.35 4.48
CA ILE A 207 12.73 -5.99 4.17
C ILE A 207 12.95 -7.34 3.52
N SER A 208 11.91 -8.14 3.42
CA SER A 208 11.96 -9.52 2.93
C SER A 208 12.32 -9.59 1.43
N HIS A 209 11.82 -8.66 0.62
CA HIS A 209 12.00 -8.67 -0.83
C HIS A 209 12.08 -7.26 -1.40
N GLY A 210 12.94 -7.07 -2.42
CA GLY A 210 12.99 -5.86 -3.23
C GLY A 210 13.36 -4.59 -2.45
N TRP A 211 12.92 -3.45 -3.01
CA TRP A 211 13.08 -2.12 -2.41
C TRP A 211 11.86 -1.71 -1.57
N MET A 212 10.68 -2.09 -2.06
CA MET A 212 9.41 -2.08 -1.36
C MET A 212 8.65 -3.35 -1.76
N HIS A 213 7.65 -3.73 -0.97
CA HIS A 213 6.66 -4.71 -1.39
C HIS A 213 5.30 -4.46 -0.74
N ALA A 214 4.26 -4.83 -1.47
CA ALA A 214 2.88 -4.71 -1.06
C ALA A 214 2.53 -5.69 0.08
N GLY A 215 1.37 -5.44 0.70
CA GLY A 215 0.89 -6.21 1.83
C GLY A 215 0.17 -5.34 2.85
N TYR A 216 -0.01 -5.89 4.05
CA TYR A 216 -0.51 -5.16 5.19
C TYR A 216 0.37 -5.45 6.42
N PRO A 217 1.38 -4.61 6.69
CA PRO A 217 1.72 -3.36 6.00
C PRO A 217 2.40 -3.56 4.62
N ILE A 218 2.40 -2.50 3.79
CA ILE A 218 3.40 -2.27 2.75
C ILE A 218 4.75 -2.04 3.46
N MET A 219 5.79 -2.74 3.04
CA MET A 219 7.12 -2.60 3.62
C MET A 219 8.03 -1.85 2.65
N GLY A 220 8.88 -0.96 3.17
CA GLY A 220 9.85 -0.22 2.36
C GLY A 220 11.18 0.00 3.06
N GLN A 221 12.25 0.17 2.29
CA GLN A 221 13.58 0.44 2.86
C GLN A 221 13.71 1.88 3.44
N THR A 222 14.66 2.06 4.35
CA THR A 222 14.87 3.29 5.16
C THR A 222 14.98 4.58 4.35
N SER A 223 15.60 4.51 3.18
CA SER A 223 15.71 5.57 2.18
C SER A 223 14.36 6.19 1.78
N THR A 224 13.28 5.41 1.80
CA THR A 224 11.93 5.85 1.44
C THR A 224 11.30 6.76 2.51
N ALA A 225 11.78 6.75 3.76
CA ALA A 225 11.18 7.52 4.86
C ALA A 225 11.02 9.01 4.52
N TYR A 226 12.06 9.67 4.02
CA TYR A 226 12.01 11.08 3.66
C TYR A 226 11.22 11.35 2.39
N LEU A 227 11.08 10.37 1.48
CA LEU A 227 10.23 10.51 0.30
C LEU A 227 8.76 10.63 0.72
N ILE A 228 8.30 9.78 1.65
CA ILE A 228 6.89 9.72 2.05
C ILE A 228 6.49 10.73 3.13
N THR A 229 7.45 11.47 3.70
CA THR A 229 7.22 12.47 4.77
C THR A 229 7.51 13.90 4.36
N ASN A 230 7.86 14.15 3.09
CA ASN A 230 8.22 15.48 2.61
C ASN A 230 7.36 15.86 1.40
N THR A 231 6.53 16.89 1.54
CA THR A 231 5.57 17.33 0.52
C THR A 231 6.25 17.73 -0.79
N THR A 232 7.40 18.41 -0.74
CA THR A 232 8.18 18.77 -1.94
C THR A 232 8.69 17.53 -2.69
N LYS A 233 9.15 16.50 -1.97
CA LYS A 233 9.59 15.25 -2.61
C LYS A 233 8.41 14.48 -3.22
N ILE A 234 7.27 14.44 -2.55
CA ILE A 234 6.05 13.81 -3.07
C ILE A 234 5.58 14.53 -4.34
N ALA A 235 5.62 15.87 -4.37
CA ALA A 235 5.27 16.66 -5.54
C ALA A 235 6.18 16.39 -6.75
N GLY A 236 7.42 15.92 -6.52
CA GLY A 236 8.33 15.45 -7.57
C GLY A 236 8.05 14.04 -8.09
N GLY A 237 7.07 13.34 -7.53
CA GLY A 237 6.70 11.97 -7.90
C GLY A 237 7.22 10.91 -6.92
N MET A 238 6.43 9.85 -6.74
CA MET A 238 6.76 8.73 -5.84
C MET A 238 6.23 7.40 -6.38
N TRP A 239 6.75 7.00 -7.54
CA TRP A 239 6.33 5.78 -8.25
C TRP A 239 6.25 4.54 -7.37
N GLY A 240 7.30 4.26 -6.58
CA GLY A 240 7.38 3.06 -5.73
C GLY A 240 6.25 2.95 -4.70
N PRO A 241 6.08 3.92 -3.78
CA PRO A 241 4.98 3.88 -2.81
C PRO A 241 3.59 3.75 -3.46
N ILE A 242 3.34 4.42 -4.58
CA ILE A 242 2.05 4.33 -5.29
C ILE A 242 1.87 2.97 -5.98
N HIS A 243 2.95 2.40 -6.52
CA HIS A 243 2.95 1.07 -7.12
C HIS A 243 2.54 0.00 -6.10
N GLU A 244 3.07 0.04 -4.89
CA GLU A 244 2.67 -0.89 -3.82
C GLU A 244 1.23 -0.70 -3.36
N LEU A 245 0.74 0.55 -3.33
CA LEU A 245 -0.69 0.82 -3.08
C LEU A 245 -1.57 0.28 -4.22
N GLY A 246 -1.09 0.35 -5.46
CA GLY A 246 -1.74 -0.21 -6.64
C GLY A 246 -1.85 -1.73 -6.57
N HIS A 247 -0.83 -2.43 -6.06
CA HIS A 247 -0.91 -3.87 -5.78
C HIS A 247 -2.07 -4.20 -4.83
N ASN A 248 -2.27 -3.40 -3.77
CA ASN A 248 -3.40 -3.59 -2.84
C ASN A 248 -4.78 -3.32 -3.49
N GLN A 249 -4.83 -2.76 -4.71
CA GLN A 249 -6.07 -2.55 -5.47
C GLN A 249 -6.34 -3.60 -6.55
N GLN A 250 -5.36 -4.45 -6.89
CA GLN A 250 -5.54 -5.54 -7.85
C GLN A 250 -6.63 -6.53 -7.38
N ARG A 251 -7.42 -7.07 -8.31
CA ARG A 251 -8.49 -8.04 -8.00
C ARG A 251 -8.40 -9.26 -8.88
N SER A 252 -8.54 -10.43 -8.27
CA SER A 252 -8.39 -11.72 -8.96
C SER A 252 -9.30 -11.93 -10.17
N CYS A 253 -10.45 -11.24 -10.25
CA CYS A 253 -11.41 -11.35 -11.35
C CYS A 253 -10.91 -10.78 -12.69
N TRP A 254 -9.94 -9.86 -12.67
CA TRP A 254 -9.38 -9.23 -13.86
C TRP A 254 -7.85 -9.30 -13.94
N GLU A 255 -7.23 -10.06 -13.03
CA GLU A 255 -5.80 -10.32 -13.04
C GLU A 255 -5.49 -11.67 -13.71
N PHE A 256 -4.42 -11.70 -14.50
CA PHE A 256 -3.92 -12.86 -15.24
C PHE A 256 -2.44 -13.15 -14.85
N PRO A 257 -2.15 -13.61 -13.61
CA PRO A 257 -0.79 -13.93 -13.18
C PRO A 257 -0.12 -15.01 -14.06
N PRO A 258 1.20 -14.92 -14.31
CA PRO A 258 2.14 -13.94 -13.75
C PRO A 258 2.17 -12.60 -14.52
N HIS A 259 1.50 -12.51 -15.67
CA HIS A 259 1.63 -11.38 -16.58
C HIS A 259 1.23 -10.03 -15.96
N THR A 260 0.08 -10.01 -15.29
CA THR A 260 -0.49 -8.77 -14.76
C THR A 260 0.04 -8.40 -13.38
N THR A 261 0.67 -9.35 -12.65
CA THR A 261 1.08 -9.19 -11.25
C THR A 261 1.84 -7.88 -11.04
N GLN A 262 2.85 -7.61 -11.86
CA GLN A 262 3.70 -6.41 -11.80
C GLN A 262 3.34 -5.35 -12.87
N CYS A 263 2.18 -5.49 -13.52
CA CYS A 263 1.73 -4.64 -14.61
C CYS A 263 0.58 -3.73 -14.19
N THR A 264 -0.58 -4.29 -13.83
CA THR A 264 -1.81 -3.50 -13.61
C THR A 264 -1.74 -2.63 -12.37
N CYS A 265 -0.93 -2.98 -11.36
CA CYS A 265 -0.62 -2.11 -10.24
C CYS A 265 -0.05 -0.75 -10.67
N ASN A 266 0.68 -0.69 -11.80
CA ASN A 266 1.20 0.57 -12.34
C ASN A 266 0.12 1.50 -12.92
N LEU A 267 -1.11 1.04 -13.14
CA LEU A 267 -2.21 1.93 -13.54
C LEU A 267 -2.45 2.99 -12.47
N TRP A 268 -2.36 2.62 -11.19
CA TRP A 268 -2.44 3.57 -10.08
C TRP A 268 -1.25 4.53 -10.06
N SER A 269 -0.04 4.04 -10.33
CA SER A 269 1.13 4.91 -10.45
C SER A 269 0.94 5.95 -11.54
N VAL A 270 0.52 5.55 -12.75
CA VAL A 270 0.26 6.51 -13.83
C VAL A 270 -0.87 7.46 -13.45
N TYR A 271 -2.02 6.95 -12.99
CA TYR A 271 -3.19 7.75 -12.67
C TYR A 271 -2.92 8.82 -11.61
N VAL A 272 -2.26 8.46 -10.50
CA VAL A 272 -1.93 9.44 -9.44
C VAL A 272 -0.95 10.49 -9.94
N HIS A 273 0.05 10.11 -10.74
CA HIS A 273 1.01 11.08 -11.26
C HIS A 273 0.34 12.06 -12.23
N GLU A 274 -0.52 11.58 -13.13
CA GLU A 274 -1.20 12.42 -14.11
C GLU A 274 -2.28 13.29 -13.48
N GLU A 275 -3.22 12.69 -12.74
CA GLU A 275 -4.45 13.37 -12.31
C GLU A 275 -4.30 14.15 -11.01
N LEU A 276 -3.35 13.78 -10.15
CA LEU A 276 -3.13 14.45 -8.88
C LEU A 276 -1.85 15.27 -8.84
N LEU A 277 -0.72 14.69 -9.27
CA LEU A 277 0.58 15.36 -9.18
C LEU A 277 0.87 16.27 -10.39
N GLY A 278 0.07 16.19 -11.46
CA GLY A 278 0.28 16.97 -12.68
C GLY A 278 1.55 16.58 -13.45
N ILE A 279 2.10 15.39 -13.19
CA ILE A 279 3.30 14.85 -13.83
C ILE A 279 2.86 14.01 -15.02
N LYS A 280 3.32 14.37 -16.22
CA LYS A 280 3.05 13.60 -17.44
C LYS A 280 3.62 12.19 -17.29
N ARG A 281 2.94 11.16 -17.79
CA ARG A 281 3.45 9.76 -17.72
C ARG A 281 4.87 9.59 -18.25
N THR A 282 5.25 10.34 -19.29
CA THR A 282 6.56 10.28 -19.93
C THR A 282 7.68 10.79 -19.02
N GLU A 283 7.33 11.53 -17.98
CA GLU A 283 8.21 12.10 -16.97
C GLU A 283 8.09 11.35 -15.62
N ALA A 284 6.96 10.67 -15.38
CA ALA A 284 6.67 9.94 -14.14
C ALA A 284 7.56 8.70 -13.93
N HIS A 285 8.01 8.04 -15.00
CA HIS A 285 8.92 6.89 -14.89
C HIS A 285 9.82 6.77 -16.11
N SER A 286 11.09 6.37 -15.89
CA SER A 286 12.08 6.29 -16.97
C SER A 286 11.70 5.30 -18.08
N ASP A 287 10.87 4.29 -17.79
CA ASP A 287 10.35 3.31 -18.75
C ASP A 287 9.12 3.78 -19.53
N LEU A 288 8.56 4.94 -19.20
CA LEU A 288 7.40 5.50 -19.90
C LEU A 288 7.75 6.63 -20.88
N THR A 289 9.04 6.90 -21.09
CA THR A 289 9.51 7.77 -22.16
C THR A 289 9.00 7.29 -23.53
N SER A 290 8.62 8.22 -24.41
CA SER A 290 8.04 7.89 -25.71
C SER A 290 8.94 6.96 -26.53
N GLU A 291 10.25 7.14 -26.44
CA GLU A 291 11.28 6.34 -27.10
C GLU A 291 11.26 4.90 -26.60
N LYS A 292 11.30 4.68 -25.28
CA LYS A 292 11.29 3.33 -24.71
C LYS A 292 9.98 2.60 -24.98
N ARG A 293 8.83 3.28 -24.89
CA ARG A 293 7.53 2.68 -25.20
C ARG A 293 7.46 2.21 -26.67
N LYS A 294 7.88 3.06 -27.61
CA LYS A 294 7.98 2.71 -29.04
C LYS A 294 8.95 1.56 -29.29
N ALA A 295 10.14 1.61 -28.69
CA ALA A 295 11.13 0.56 -28.83
C ALA A 295 10.62 -0.78 -28.28
N ARG A 296 9.91 -0.78 -27.15
CA ARG A 296 9.32 -1.97 -26.54
C ARG A 296 8.29 -2.64 -27.45
N MET A 297 7.37 -1.86 -28.02
CA MET A 297 6.38 -2.39 -28.96
C MET A 297 7.04 -2.99 -30.21
N LYS A 298 8.00 -2.28 -30.82
CA LYS A 298 8.75 -2.78 -31.99
C LYS A 298 9.46 -4.09 -31.67
N LYS A 299 10.12 -4.17 -30.53
CA LYS A 299 10.81 -5.38 -30.08
C LYS A 299 9.82 -6.54 -29.87
N TYR A 300 8.72 -6.30 -29.15
CA TYR A 300 7.70 -7.33 -28.89
C TYR A 300 7.13 -7.93 -30.19
N VAL A 301 6.89 -7.07 -31.20
CA VAL A 301 6.45 -7.53 -32.51
C VAL A 301 7.54 -8.33 -33.22
N ALA A 302 8.77 -7.81 -33.26
CA ALA A 302 9.90 -8.48 -33.92
C ALA A 302 10.22 -9.85 -33.32
N ASP A 303 10.00 -10.01 -32.01
CA ASP A 303 10.22 -11.27 -31.28
C ASP A 303 9.04 -12.28 -31.46
N GLY A 304 8.04 -11.93 -32.26
CA GLY A 304 6.95 -12.81 -32.68
C GLY A 304 5.68 -12.74 -31.83
N ARG A 305 5.48 -11.66 -31.05
CA ARG A 305 4.27 -11.44 -30.23
C ARG A 305 3.95 -12.63 -29.32
N LYS A 306 4.89 -13.06 -28.49
CA LYS A 306 4.67 -14.19 -27.58
C LYS A 306 3.98 -13.71 -26.31
N LEU A 307 2.86 -14.33 -25.93
CA LEU A 307 2.19 -14.02 -24.67
C LEU A 307 3.12 -14.18 -23.45
N SER A 308 4.07 -15.12 -23.48
CA SER A 308 5.10 -15.28 -22.44
C SER A 308 5.94 -14.01 -22.21
N ASP A 309 6.11 -13.19 -23.24
CA ASP A 309 6.93 -11.98 -23.22
C ASP A 309 6.06 -10.73 -22.90
N TRP A 310 4.73 -10.89 -22.88
CA TRP A 310 3.77 -9.89 -22.41
C TRP A 310 3.79 -9.83 -20.87
N SER A 311 4.72 -9.06 -20.32
CA SER A 311 4.91 -8.92 -18.87
C SER A 311 5.28 -7.49 -18.48
N VAL A 312 4.99 -7.11 -17.22
CA VAL A 312 5.37 -5.83 -16.59
C VAL A 312 5.09 -4.62 -17.51
N TRP A 313 6.14 -4.05 -18.11
CA TRP A 313 6.08 -2.87 -18.97
C TRP A 313 5.53 -3.14 -20.37
N THR A 314 5.75 -4.34 -20.92
CA THR A 314 5.16 -4.73 -22.21
C THR A 314 3.66 -4.92 -22.04
N ALA A 315 3.26 -5.55 -20.93
CA ALA A 315 1.85 -5.70 -20.59
C ALA A 315 1.17 -4.36 -20.33
N LEU A 316 1.84 -3.45 -19.63
CA LEU A 316 1.31 -2.12 -19.32
C LEU A 316 0.99 -1.31 -20.58
N GLU A 317 1.75 -1.45 -21.68
CA GLU A 317 1.47 -0.75 -22.93
C GLU A 317 0.07 -1.03 -23.47
N THR A 318 -0.42 -2.27 -23.36
CA THR A 318 -1.79 -2.63 -23.77
C THR A 318 -2.82 -1.77 -23.03
N TYR A 319 -2.67 -1.61 -21.71
CA TYR A 319 -3.59 -0.81 -20.91
C TYR A 319 -3.40 0.70 -21.13
N LEU A 320 -2.16 1.17 -21.34
CA LEU A 320 -1.91 2.59 -21.64
C LEU A 320 -2.53 3.00 -22.97
N GLN A 321 -2.53 2.13 -23.99
CA GLN A 321 -3.18 2.40 -25.28
C GLN A 321 -4.70 2.47 -25.15
N LEU A 322 -5.30 1.61 -24.32
CA LEU A 322 -6.73 1.72 -23.97
C LEU A 322 -7.00 3.05 -23.27
N GLN A 323 -6.14 3.45 -22.33
CA GLN A 323 -6.28 4.71 -21.61
C GLN A 323 -6.13 5.91 -22.54
N GLU A 324 -5.19 5.88 -23.49
CA GLU A 324 -4.95 6.97 -24.45
C GLU A 324 -6.15 7.17 -25.38
N LYS A 325 -6.85 6.09 -25.75
CA LYS A 325 -8.01 6.13 -26.63
C LYS A 325 -9.31 6.48 -25.90
N PHE A 326 -9.52 5.89 -24.72
CA PHE A 326 -10.83 5.88 -24.05
C PHE A 326 -10.87 6.63 -22.71
N GLY A 327 -9.71 7.06 -22.19
CA GLY A 327 -9.58 7.79 -20.94
C GLY A 327 -9.77 6.95 -19.68
N TRP A 328 -9.50 7.57 -18.52
CA TRP A 328 -9.61 6.92 -17.21
C TRP A 328 -11.05 6.57 -16.81
N GLU A 329 -12.04 7.30 -17.31
CA GLU A 329 -13.45 6.99 -17.05
C GLU A 329 -13.88 5.63 -17.61
N ALA A 330 -13.29 5.18 -18.72
CA ALA A 330 -13.52 3.83 -19.23
C ALA A 330 -13.01 2.77 -18.23
N PHE A 331 -11.82 2.96 -17.67
CA PHE A 331 -11.26 2.06 -16.66
C PHE A 331 -12.14 2.00 -15.40
N LYS A 332 -12.59 3.16 -14.92
CA LYS A 332 -13.50 3.22 -13.76
C LYS A 332 -14.78 2.43 -14.03
N LYS A 333 -15.41 2.62 -15.19
CA LYS A 333 -16.62 1.86 -15.58
C LYS A 333 -16.36 0.36 -15.68
N VAL A 334 -15.23 -0.06 -16.25
CA VAL A 334 -14.85 -1.48 -16.30
C VAL A 334 -14.68 -2.05 -14.90
N PHE A 335 -13.91 -1.39 -14.03
CA PHE A 335 -13.70 -1.86 -12.66
C PHE A 335 -14.99 -1.89 -11.84
N ALA A 336 -15.86 -0.90 -12.01
CA ALA A 336 -17.19 -0.87 -11.41
C ALA A 336 -18.05 -2.07 -11.84
N GLY A 337 -18.08 -2.39 -13.15
CA GLY A 337 -18.83 -3.55 -13.65
C GLY A 337 -18.42 -4.87 -13.00
N TYR A 338 -17.13 -5.06 -12.76
CA TYR A 338 -16.61 -6.23 -12.05
C TYR A 338 -16.89 -6.25 -10.53
N PHE A 339 -17.38 -5.17 -9.91
CA PHE A 339 -17.97 -5.24 -8.57
C PHE A 339 -19.39 -5.80 -8.58
N GLU A 340 -20.10 -5.66 -9.69
CA GLU A 340 -21.46 -6.16 -9.88
C GLU A 340 -21.49 -7.62 -10.35
N MET A 341 -20.39 -8.11 -10.93
CA MET A 341 -20.25 -9.50 -11.37
C MET A 341 -20.15 -10.48 -10.21
N SER A 342 -21.05 -11.46 -10.18
CA SER A 342 -21.06 -12.56 -9.22
C SER A 342 -20.33 -13.82 -9.72
N ASN A 343 -20.12 -13.95 -11.03
CA ASN A 343 -19.43 -15.08 -11.65
C ASN A 343 -18.42 -14.57 -12.68
N PHE A 344 -17.22 -15.14 -12.69
CA PHE A 344 -16.15 -14.84 -13.64
C PHE A 344 -15.23 -16.06 -13.78
N PRO A 345 -14.57 -16.24 -14.93
CA PRO A 345 -13.65 -17.35 -15.13
C PRO A 345 -12.50 -17.36 -14.11
N HIS A 346 -12.02 -18.55 -13.75
CA HIS A 346 -10.91 -18.70 -12.82
C HIS A 346 -9.57 -18.88 -13.51
N ASP A 347 -9.55 -19.35 -14.76
CA ASP A 347 -8.37 -19.46 -15.60
C ASP A 347 -8.07 -18.15 -16.36
N ASN A 348 -6.81 -17.95 -16.74
CA ASN A 348 -6.39 -16.72 -17.41
C ASN A 348 -7.04 -16.53 -18.79
N LYS A 349 -7.23 -17.60 -19.56
CA LYS A 349 -7.79 -17.51 -20.91
C LYS A 349 -9.22 -16.98 -20.86
N GLY A 350 -10.06 -17.54 -20.01
CA GLY A 350 -11.42 -17.08 -19.80
C GLY A 350 -11.46 -15.63 -19.29
N LYS A 351 -10.60 -15.27 -18.33
CA LYS A 351 -10.58 -13.90 -17.79
C LYS A 351 -10.13 -12.87 -18.83
N MET A 352 -9.18 -13.20 -19.70
CA MET A 352 -8.73 -12.31 -20.78
C MET A 352 -9.84 -12.06 -21.81
N ASN A 353 -10.62 -13.10 -22.15
CA ASN A 353 -11.81 -12.95 -23.01
C ASN A 353 -12.89 -12.10 -22.34
N LEU A 354 -13.21 -12.39 -21.06
CA LEU A 354 -14.18 -11.60 -20.31
C LEU A 354 -13.74 -10.12 -20.19
N TYR A 355 -12.46 -9.85 -19.98
CA TYR A 355 -11.94 -8.48 -19.92
C TYR A 355 -12.08 -7.78 -21.27
N ALA A 356 -11.73 -8.45 -22.37
CA ALA A 356 -11.89 -7.90 -23.71
C ALA A 356 -13.35 -7.58 -24.03
N GLU A 357 -14.27 -8.47 -23.68
CA GLU A 357 -15.71 -8.26 -23.83
C GLU A 357 -16.20 -7.10 -22.97
N THR A 358 -15.89 -7.12 -21.67
CA THR A 358 -16.32 -6.09 -20.71
C THR A 358 -15.85 -4.71 -21.15
N PHE A 359 -14.58 -4.57 -21.51
CA PHE A 359 -14.03 -3.30 -21.95
C PHE A 359 -14.68 -2.85 -23.28
N SER A 360 -14.84 -3.76 -24.24
CA SER A 360 -15.48 -3.47 -25.54
C SER A 360 -16.90 -2.94 -25.37
N ARG A 361 -17.70 -3.58 -24.49
CA ARG A 361 -19.06 -3.14 -24.18
C ARG A 361 -19.09 -1.77 -23.50
N VAL A 362 -18.17 -1.52 -22.56
CA VAL A 362 -18.07 -0.22 -21.88
C VAL A 362 -17.75 0.92 -22.84
N VAL A 363 -16.90 0.68 -23.84
CA VAL A 363 -16.49 1.73 -24.80
C VAL A 363 -17.31 1.72 -26.10
N GLY A 364 -18.23 0.78 -26.27
CA GLY A 364 -19.06 0.65 -27.47
C GLY A 364 -18.27 0.35 -28.75
N MET A 365 -17.14 -0.36 -28.63
CA MET A 365 -16.23 -0.65 -29.76
C MET A 365 -15.70 -2.07 -29.62
N ASN A 366 -15.61 -2.82 -30.72
CA ASN A 366 -15.05 -4.17 -30.70
C ASN A 366 -13.52 -4.08 -30.61
N LEU A 367 -12.98 -4.50 -29.45
CA LEU A 367 -11.54 -4.48 -29.15
C LEU A 367 -10.84 -5.83 -29.40
N SER A 368 -11.54 -6.84 -29.92
CA SER A 368 -10.95 -8.18 -30.11
C SER A 368 -9.70 -8.16 -30.97
N GLY A 369 -9.72 -7.43 -32.09
CA GLY A 369 -8.54 -7.27 -32.96
C GLY A 369 -7.35 -6.60 -32.26
N PHE A 370 -7.63 -5.62 -31.40
CA PHE A 370 -6.62 -4.96 -30.59
C PHE A 370 -5.95 -5.93 -29.60
N PHE A 371 -6.74 -6.68 -28.83
CA PHE A 371 -6.20 -7.65 -27.87
C PHE A 371 -5.47 -8.80 -28.56
N LYS A 372 -5.96 -9.30 -29.70
CA LYS A 372 -5.24 -10.28 -30.53
C LYS A 372 -3.89 -9.77 -31.02
N SER A 373 -3.77 -8.48 -31.34
CA SER A 373 -2.49 -7.86 -31.74
C SER A 373 -1.46 -7.85 -30.59
N TRP A 374 -1.92 -7.99 -29.35
CA TRP A 374 -1.09 -8.20 -28.15
C TRP A 374 -0.95 -9.67 -27.75
N ALA A 375 -1.34 -10.61 -28.63
CA ALA A 375 -1.30 -12.06 -28.45
C ALA A 375 -2.22 -12.61 -27.36
N TRP A 376 -3.26 -11.87 -26.99
CA TRP A 376 -4.31 -12.40 -26.12
C TRP A 376 -5.06 -13.52 -26.85
N PRO A 377 -5.37 -14.65 -26.18
CA PRO A 377 -6.06 -15.78 -26.78
C PRO A 377 -7.57 -15.53 -26.86
N ILE A 378 -7.95 -14.51 -27.64
CA ILE A 378 -9.36 -14.15 -27.85
C ILE A 378 -10.03 -15.25 -28.68
N GLU A 379 -11.11 -15.81 -28.14
CA GLU A 379 -11.87 -16.91 -28.73
C GLU A 379 -12.88 -16.40 -29.76
N GLU A 380 -13.22 -17.26 -30.73
CA GLU A 380 -14.16 -16.95 -31.80
C GLU A 380 -15.53 -16.52 -31.24
N ILE A 381 -16.01 -17.19 -30.19
CA ILE A 381 -17.28 -16.83 -29.53
C ILE A 381 -17.27 -15.39 -29.00
N THR A 382 -16.16 -14.92 -28.42
CA THR A 382 -16.04 -13.53 -27.94
C THR A 382 -16.02 -12.54 -29.10
N GLU A 383 -15.45 -12.91 -30.25
CA GLU A 383 -15.51 -12.07 -31.45
C GLU A 383 -16.91 -11.99 -32.05
N GLU A 384 -17.61 -13.12 -32.12
CA GLU A 384 -19.00 -13.20 -32.58
C GLU A 384 -19.91 -12.35 -31.69
N ASP A 385 -19.77 -12.48 -30.37
CA ASP A 385 -20.53 -11.71 -29.39
C ASP A 385 -20.29 -10.19 -29.52
N LEU A 386 -19.11 -9.77 -29.96
CA LEU A 386 -18.74 -8.36 -30.15
C LEU A 386 -18.91 -7.87 -31.60
N SER A 387 -19.32 -8.72 -32.54
CA SER A 387 -19.39 -8.40 -33.98
C SER A 387 -20.37 -7.28 -34.33
N HIS A 388 -21.35 -7.04 -33.45
CA HIS A 388 -22.33 -5.97 -33.59
C HIS A 388 -21.77 -4.58 -33.24
N LEU A 389 -20.60 -4.49 -32.60
CA LEU A 389 -19.93 -3.23 -32.28
C LEU A 389 -18.94 -2.83 -33.40
N PRO A 390 -18.74 -1.53 -33.66
CA PRO A 390 -17.76 -1.09 -34.65
C PRO A 390 -16.33 -1.54 -34.27
N PRO A 391 -15.54 -2.10 -35.20
CA PRO A 391 -14.18 -2.56 -34.89
C PRO A 391 -13.20 -1.40 -34.71
N TRP A 392 -12.28 -1.52 -33.74
CA TRP A 392 -11.17 -0.58 -33.60
C TRP A 392 -10.04 -0.87 -34.59
N THR A 393 -10.20 -0.48 -35.86
CA THR A 393 -9.26 -0.85 -36.94
C THR A 393 -7.97 -0.03 -36.96
N ASP A 394 -7.97 1.19 -36.42
CA ASP A 394 -6.83 2.11 -36.38
C ASP A 394 -6.05 2.04 -35.05
N HIS A 395 -6.14 0.91 -34.32
CA HIS A 395 -5.48 0.75 -33.04
C HIS A 395 -3.94 0.84 -33.15
N PRO A 396 -3.21 1.28 -32.11
CA PRO A 396 -1.77 1.54 -32.21
C PRO A 396 -0.91 0.36 -32.68
N MET A 397 -1.35 -0.88 -32.46
CA MET A 397 -0.64 -2.07 -32.94
C MET A 397 -0.84 -2.37 -34.44
N ALA A 398 -1.80 -1.75 -35.11
CA ALA A 398 -2.16 -2.05 -36.50
C ALA A 398 -1.06 -1.64 -37.49
N GLN A 399 -0.24 -0.66 -37.12
CA GLN A 399 0.92 -0.22 -37.90
C GLN A 399 2.06 -1.25 -38.00
N TYR A 400 1.98 -2.35 -37.23
CA TYR A 400 2.98 -3.42 -37.23
C TYR A 400 2.46 -4.72 -37.84
N ASN A 401 1.26 -4.69 -38.44
CA ASN A 401 0.62 -5.84 -39.07
C ASN A 401 1.13 -6.07 -40.49
#